data_AF-A0A2N9G479-F1
#
_entry.id   AF-A0A2N9G479-F1
#
_cell.length_a   1.000
_cell.length_b   1.000
_cell.length_c   1.000
_cell.angle_alpha   90.00
_cell.angle_beta   90.00
_cell.angle_gamma   90.00
#
_symmetry.space_group_name_H-M   'P 1'
#
loop_
_entity.id
_entity.type
_entity.pdbx_description
1 polymer ?
#
loop_
_entity_poly.entity_id
_entity_poly.type
_entity_poly.pdbx_seq_one_letter_code
_entity_poly.pdbx_strand_id
1 'polypeptide(L)' 'MAGLSGFTSLAPKTKNLVVAGGLTGFVFGVYFYTMRAVGGSDDFQTAIDKFEEQKSKNEADASMPSKV' A
#
# COMPACT_ATOMS: atom_id res chain seq x y z
N MET A 1 25.83 -25.92 2.44
CA MET A 1 25.91 -24.63 3.17
C MET A 1 26.94 -23.73 2.50
N ALA A 2 26.55 -22.94 1.49
CA ALA A 2 27.46 -22.09 0.70
C ALA A 2 27.39 -20.58 1.06
N GLY A 3 26.46 -20.18 1.92
CA GLY A 3 26.16 -18.76 2.16
C GLY A 3 27.29 -17.99 2.85
N LEU A 4 27.89 -18.57 3.89
CA LEU A 4 28.99 -17.94 4.64
C LEU A 4 30.34 -18.10 3.94
N SER A 5 30.63 -19.29 3.40
CA SER A 5 31.87 -19.60 2.69
C SER A 5 31.98 -18.87 1.34
N GLY A 6 30.86 -18.68 0.64
CA GLY A 6 30.79 -17.90 -0.59
C GLY A 6 31.06 -16.42 -0.32
N PHE A 7 30.36 -15.81 0.64
CA PHE A 7 30.54 -14.40 0.98
C PHE A 7 31.96 -14.08 1.49
N THR A 8 32.59 -14.97 2.26
CA THR A 8 33.98 -14.76 2.71
C THR A 8 34.98 -14.80 1.57
N SER A 9 34.73 -15.58 0.51
CA SER A 9 35.57 -15.67 -0.68
C SER A 9 35.44 -14.50 -1.67
N LEU A 10 34.45 -13.62 -1.51
CA LEU A 10 34.24 -12.48 -2.41
C LEU A 10 35.33 -11.40 -2.24
N ALA A 11 35.63 -10.67 -3.32
CA ALA A 11 36.47 -9.48 -3.24
C ALA A 11 35.80 -8.41 -2.34
N PRO A 12 36.58 -7.58 -1.59
CA PRO A 12 36.03 -6.60 -0.64
C PRO A 12 34.98 -5.67 -1.22
N LYS A 13 35.18 -5.20 -2.46
CA LYS A 13 34.23 -4.32 -3.16
C LYS A 13 32.89 -5.01 -3.44
N THR A 14 32.92 -6.29 -3.78
CA THR A 14 31.72 -7.10 -4.02
C THR A 14 30.97 -7.37 -2.71
N LYS A 15 31.68 -7.57 -1.59
CA LYS A 15 31.05 -7.68 -0.27
C LYS A 15 30.28 -6.40 0.08
N ASN A 16 30.89 -5.25 -0.14
CA ASN A 16 30.24 -3.96 0.12
C ASN A 16 28.99 -3.76 -0.76
N LEU A 17 29.02 -4.20 -2.02
CA LEU A 17 27.86 -4.16 -2.91
C LEU A 17 26.73 -5.07 -2.41
N VAL A 18 27.05 -6.30 -2.00
CA VAL A 18 26.06 -7.24 -1.44
C VAL A 18 25.43 -6.68 -0.17
N VAL A 19 26.23 -6.10 0.73
CA VAL A 19 25.75 -5.48 1.98
C VAL A 19 24.88 -4.25 1.67
N ALA A 20 25.35 -3.35 0.79
CA ALA A 20 24.60 -2.17 0.41
C ALA A 20 23.28 -2.51 -0.31
N GLY A 21 23.31 -3.50 -1.21
CA GLY A 21 22.14 -4.01 -1.92
C GLY A 21 21.14 -4.67 -0.97
N GLY A 22 21.61 -5.49 -0.03
CA GLY A 22 20.77 -6.11 0.99
C GLY A 22 20.11 -5.09 1.91
N LEU A 23 20.86 -4.10 2.40
CA LEU A 23 20.33 -3.03 3.24
C LEU A 23 19.30 -2.19 2.48
N THR A 24 19.61 -1.79 1.25
CA THR A 24 18.70 -1.01 0.39
C THR A 24 17.42 -1.79 0.09
N GLY A 25 17.54 -3.07 -0.29
CA GLY A 25 16.40 -3.93 -0.57
C GLY A 25 15.54 -4.19 0.66
N PHE A 26 16.13 -4.33 1.85
CA PHE A 26 15.40 -4.49 3.10
C PHE A 26 14.60 -3.23 3.45
N VAL A 27 15.23 -2.05 3.43
CA VAL A 27 14.57 -0.77 3.71
C VAL A 27 13.45 -0.51 2.69
N PHE A 28 13.73 -0.72 1.40
CA PHE A 28 12.75 -0.59 0.33
C PHE A 28 11.59 -1.59 0.50
N GLY A 29 11.89 -2.84 0.86
CA GLY A 29 10.89 -3.88 1.10
C GLY A 29 9.97 -3.56 2.27
N VAL A 30 10.50 -3.05 3.39
CA VAL A 30 9.70 -2.61 4.54
C VAL A 30 8.83 -1.40 4.16
N TYR A 31 9.41 -0.40 3.50
CA TYR A 31 8.68 0.78 3.03
C TYR A 31 7.56 0.43 2.05
N PHE A 32 7.84 -0.46 1.10
CA PHE A 32 6.84 -0.96 0.17
C PHE A 32 5.77 -1.79 0.87
N TYR A 33 6.16 -2.64 1.83
CA TYR A 33 5.23 -3.45 2.59
C TYR A 33 4.26 -2.59 3.40
N THR A 34 4.75 -1.56 4.10
CA THR A 34 3.87 -0.67 4.86
C THR A 34 2.97 0.13 3.94
N MET A 35 3.48 0.66 2.83
CA MET A 35 2.64 1.36 1.86
C MET A 35 1.62 0.43 1.17
N ARG A 36 1.92 -0.85 1.00
CA ARG A 36 0.98 -1.81 0.37
C ARG A 36 0.00 -2.44 1.36
N ALA A 37 0.40 -2.60 2.62
CA ALA A 37 -0.45 -3.09 3.69
C ALA A 37 -1.37 -2.01 4.27
N VAL A 38 -0.98 -0.73 4.14
CA VAL A 38 -1.74 0.42 4.65
C VAL A 38 -2.35 1.27 3.53
N GLY A 39 -1.82 1.23 2.30
CA GLY A 39 -2.25 2.07 1.16
C GLY A 39 -3.27 1.42 0.22
N GLY A 40 -4.18 0.61 0.76
CA GLY A 40 -5.46 0.32 0.11
C GLY A 40 -6.49 1.39 0.50
N SER A 41 -6.20 2.66 0.24
CA SER A 41 -7.08 3.79 0.57
C SER A 41 -8.25 3.94 -0.39
N ASP A 42 -8.73 2.86 -1.00
CA ASP A 42 -9.99 2.88 -1.76
C ASP A 42 -11.19 3.14 -0.84
N ASP A 43 -11.02 3.01 0.49
CA ASP A 43 -12.09 3.25 1.45
C ASP A 43 -12.50 4.73 1.59
N PHE A 44 -11.61 5.69 1.33
CA PHE A 44 -11.98 7.10 1.55
C PHE A 44 -12.81 7.69 0.40
N GLN A 45 -12.50 7.34 -0.86
CA GLN A 45 -13.32 7.75 -2.01
C GLN A 45 -14.57 6.87 -2.14
N THR A 46 -14.49 5.57 -1.84
CA THR A 46 -15.69 4.72 -1.78
C THR A 46 -16.66 5.17 -0.67
N ALA A 47 -16.15 5.69 0.46
CA ALA A 47 -17.01 6.29 1.49
C ALA A 47 -17.64 7.61 1.04
N ILE A 48 -16.92 8.45 0.27
CA ILE A 48 -17.47 9.69 -0.30
C ILE A 48 -18.53 9.38 -1.36
N ASP A 49 -18.25 8.47 -2.29
CA ASP A 49 -19.23 8.04 -3.31
C ASP A 49 -20.48 7.45 -2.66
N LYS A 50 -20.32 6.61 -1.62
CA LYS A 50 -21.46 6.08 -0.86
C LYS A 50 -22.23 7.14 -0.07
N PHE A 51 -21.58 8.21 0.36
CA PHE A 51 -22.23 9.31 1.06
C PHE A 51 -23.02 10.20 0.10
N GLU A 52 -22.47 10.53 -1.08
CA GLU A 52 -23.20 11.25 -2.13
C GLU A 52 -24.39 10.44 -2.66
N GLU A 53 -24.22 9.14 -2.88
CA GLU A 53 -25.30 8.28 -3.36
C GLU A 53 -26.46 8.15 -2.35
N GLN A 54 -26.17 8.18 -1.04
CA GLN A 54 -27.18 8.21 0.01
C GLN A 54 -27.88 9.58 0.13
N LYS A 55 -27.16 10.69 -0.11
CA LYS A 55 -27.76 12.04 -0.13
C LYS A 55 -28.75 12.19 -1.29
N SER A 56 -28.41 11.71 -2.49
CA SER A 56 -29.29 11.77 -3.66
C SER A 56 -30.55 10.90 -3.51
N LYS A 57 -30.47 9.74 -2.83
CA LYS A 57 -31.65 8.90 -2.57
C LYS A 57 -32.62 9.54 -1.55
N ASN A 58 -32.10 10.17 -0.50
CA ASN A 58 -32.93 10.88 0.48
C ASN A 58 -33.60 12.13 -0.09
N GLU A 59 -32.93 12.86 -0.99
CA GLU A 59 -33.51 14.02 -1.68
C GLU A 59 -34.59 13.61 -2.69
N ALA A 60 -34.47 12.44 -3.33
CA ALA A 60 -35.49 11.89 -4.22
C ALA A 60 -36.77 11.44 -3.48
N ASP A 61 -36.63 10.79 -2.31
CA ASP A 61 -37.77 10.39 -1.46
C ASP A 61 -38.47 11.59 -0.80
N ALA A 62 -37.71 12.63 -0.42
CA ALA A 62 -38.28 13.88 0.10
C ALA A 62 -38.99 14.75 -0.97
N SER A 63 -38.76 14.47 -2.25
CA SER A 63 -39.36 15.22 -3.38
C SER A 63 -40.65 14.62 -3.93
N MET A 64 -41.08 13.43 -3.47
CA MET A 64 -42.39 12.92 -3.86
C MET A 64 -43.49 13.67 -3.10
N PRO A 65 -44.34 14.46 -3.78
CA PRO A 65 -45.48 15.08 -3.13
C PRO A 65 -46.42 13.95 -2.70
N SER A 66 -46.58 13.76 -1.40
CA SER A 66 -47.62 12.88 -0.84
C SER A 66 -48.98 13.38 -1.32
N LYS A 67 -49.48 12.78 -2.39
CA LYS A 67 -50.82 13.01 -2.91
C LYS A 67 -51.76 12.03 -2.21
N VAL A 68 -52.47 12.52 -1.20
CA VAL A 68 -53.92 12.36 -0.95
C VAL A 68 -54.34 13.23 0.23
#